data_AF-A0A5S9QSL0-F1
#
_entry.id   AF-A0A5S9QSL0-F1
#
_cell.length_a   1.000
_cell.length_b   1.000
_cell.length_c   1.000
_cell.angle_alpha   90.00
_cell.angle_beta   90.00
_cell.angle_gamma   90.00
#
_symmetry.space_group_name_H-M   'P 1'
#
loop_
_entity.id
_entity.type
_entity.pdbx_description
1 polymer ?
#
loop_
_entity_poly.entity_id
_entity_poly.type
_entity_poly.pdbx_seq_one_letter_code
_entity_poly.pdbx_strand_id
1 'polypeptide(L)' 'MSTRTAIPTPEYESLRSAAARTGYSVFTFRDKIASGELPAYRISDKPGSAMRVKVADVNALLRPVIPVEIQAAR' A
#
# COMPACT_ATOMS: atom_id res chain seq x y z
N MET A 1 12.23 28.47 -18.14
CA MET A 1 11.42 27.81 -17.10
C MET A 1 11.31 26.33 -17.46
N SER A 2 11.87 25.43 -16.66
CA SER A 2 11.85 23.98 -16.96
C SER A 2 10.61 23.35 -16.33
N THR A 3 9.67 22.90 -17.15
CA THR A 3 8.46 22.19 -16.71
C THR A 3 8.84 20.77 -16.30
N ARG A 4 8.86 20.50 -14.99
CA ARG A 4 9.01 19.13 -14.47
C ARG A 4 7.71 18.37 -14.79
N THR A 5 7.71 17.58 -15.86
CA THR A 5 6.62 16.64 -16.16
C THR A 5 6.52 15.65 -15.00
N ALA A 6 5.47 15.77 -14.18
CA ALA A 6 5.19 14.81 -13.13
C ALA A 6 4.73 13.50 -13.79
N ILE A 7 5.46 12.42 -13.57
CA ILE A 7 5.04 11.09 -13.99
C ILE A 7 3.85 10.70 -13.11
N PRO A 8 2.67 10.40 -13.67
CA PRO A 8 1.53 10.00 -12.85
C PRO A 8 1.88 8.73 -12.09
N THR A 9 1.63 8.75 -10.77
CA THR A 9 1.81 7.55 -9.94
C THR A 9 0.86 6.48 -10.46
N PRO A 10 1.34 5.26 -10.77
CA PRO A 10 0.48 4.17 -11.20
C PRO A 10 -0.64 3.95 -10.18
N GLU A 11 -1.89 3.85 -10.64
CA GLU A 11 -3.03 3.61 -9.73
C GLU A 11 -2.89 2.25 -9.01
N TYR A 12 -2.36 1.26 -9.73
CA TYR A 12 -2.14 -0.09 -9.24
C TYR A 12 -0.66 -0.46 -9.27
N GLU A 13 -0.19 -1.07 -8.19
CA GLU A 13 1.17 -1.58 -8.08
C GLU A 13 1.21 -3.07 -7.70
N SER A 14 2.36 -3.71 -7.89
CA SER A 14 2.59 -5.08 -7.43
C SER A 14 2.90 -5.12 -5.94
N LEU A 15 2.69 -6.25 -5.28
CA LEU A 15 3.05 -6.41 -3.86
C LEU A 15 4.54 -6.17 -3.58
N ARG A 16 5.42 -6.52 -4.53
CA ARG A 16 6.86 -6.24 -4.42
C ARG A 16 7.17 -4.74 -4.50
N SER A 17 6.48 -4.02 -5.36
CA SER A 17 6.59 -2.55 -5.46
C SER A 17 6.12 -1.88 -4.18
N ALA A 18 4.94 -2.29 -3.68
CA ALA A 18 4.40 -1.78 -2.42
C ALA A 18 5.38 -2.04 -1.26
N ALA A 19 5.93 -3.25 -1.17
CA ALA A 19 6.93 -3.63 -0.17
C ALA A 19 8.19 -2.76 -0.23
N ALA A 20 8.74 -2.55 -1.43
CA ALA A 20 9.91 -1.70 -1.61
C ALA A 20 9.62 -0.23 -1.22
N ARG A 21 8.41 0.25 -1.48
CA ARG A 21 8.00 1.63 -1.22
C ARG A 21 7.71 1.91 0.26
N THR A 22 7.06 0.99 0.96
CA THR A 22 6.64 1.19 2.35
C THR A 22 7.61 0.60 3.36
N GLY A 23 8.55 -0.24 2.93
CA GLY A 23 9.46 -0.98 3.81
C GLY A 23 8.82 -2.16 4.54
N TYR A 24 7.57 -2.52 4.21
CA TYR A 24 6.89 -3.69 4.76
C TYR A 24 7.16 -4.93 3.91
N SER A 25 7.03 -6.11 4.51
CA SER A 25 7.22 -7.35 3.77
C SER A 25 6.04 -7.64 2.83
N VAL A 26 6.31 -8.37 1.75
CA VAL A 26 5.24 -8.91 0.88
C VAL A 26 4.29 -9.82 1.68
N PHE A 27 4.81 -10.54 2.68
CA PHE A 27 4.01 -11.39 3.57
C PHE A 27 2.98 -10.57 4.34
N THR A 28 3.39 -9.44 4.92
CA THR A 28 2.49 -8.51 5.63
C THR A 28 1.33 -8.07 4.74
N PHE A 29 1.58 -7.74 3.48
CA PHE A 29 0.49 -7.39 2.56
C PHE A 29 -0.39 -8.58 2.20
N ARG A 30 0.17 -9.79 2.05
CA ARG A 30 -0.64 -11.00 1.81
C ARG A 30 -1.54 -11.32 2.99
N ASP A 31 -1.06 -11.15 4.22
CA ASP A 31 -1.85 -11.32 5.43
C ASP A 31 -2.99 -10.30 5.48
N LYS A 32 -2.71 -9.03 5.15
CA LYS A 32 -3.75 -8.00 5.07
C LYS A 32 -4.79 -8.28 4.00
N ILE A 33 -4.39 -8.83 2.85
CA ILE A 33 -5.32 -9.26 1.82
C ILE A 33 -6.16 -10.45 2.30
N ALA A 34 -5.54 -11.45 2.95
CA ALA A 34 -6.23 -12.62 3.47
C ALA A 34 -7.24 -12.26 4.58
N SER A 35 -6.91 -11.27 5.41
CA SER A 35 -7.81 -10.71 6.43
C SER A 35 -8.94 -9.83 5.87
N GLY A 36 -8.90 -9.49 4.58
CA GLY A 36 -9.85 -8.57 3.95
C GLY A 36 -9.61 -7.09 4.22
N GLU A 37 -8.53 -6.73 4.91
CA GLU A 37 -8.16 -5.33 5.21
C GLU A 37 -7.56 -4.60 4.00
N LEU A 38 -6.99 -5.33 3.04
CA LEU A 38 -6.40 -4.75 1.82
C LEU A 38 -7.04 -5.35 0.56
N PRO A 39 -7.75 -4.55 -0.25
CA PRO A 39 -8.25 -4.99 -1.54
C PRO A 39 -7.11 -5.34 -2.50
N ALA A 40 -7.19 -6.52 -3.10
CA ALA A 40 -6.28 -6.94 -4.16
C ALA A 40 -7.03 -7.44 -5.37
N TYR A 41 -6.46 -7.17 -6.54
CA TYR A 41 -7.02 -7.45 -7.85
C TYR A 41 -6.10 -8.40 -8.60
N ARG A 42 -6.68 -9.38 -9.27
CA ARG A 42 -5.96 -10.34 -10.11
C ARG A 42 -6.73 -10.53 -11.42
N ILE A 43 -6.01 -10.84 -12.50
CA ILE A 43 -6.61 -11.08 -13.83
C ILE A 43 -7.18 -12.51 -13.94
N SER A 44 -6.64 -13.45 -13.17
CA SER A 44 -7.04 -14.87 -13.22
C SER A 44 -7.15 -15.45 -11.82
N ASP A 45 -8.07 -16.40 -11.67
CA ASP A 45 -8.27 -17.15 -10.41
C ASP A 45 -7.26 -18.27 -10.19
N LYS A 46 -6.32 -18.46 -11.12
CA LYS A 46 -5.26 -19.46 -10.98
C LYS A 46 -4.41 -19.18 -9.74
N PRO A 47 -4.08 -20.21 -8.95
CA PRO A 47 -3.11 -20.10 -7.87
C PRO A 47 -1.80 -19.51 -8.40
N GLY A 48 -1.25 -18.50 -7.71
CA GLY A 48 -0.01 -17.83 -8.12
C GLY A 48 -0.17 -16.70 -9.14
N SER A 49 -1.40 -16.38 -9.56
CA SER A 49 -1.65 -15.21 -10.42
C SER A 49 -1.15 -13.91 -9.76
N ALA A 50 -0.52 -13.05 -10.57
CA ALA A 50 0.02 -11.78 -10.08
C ALA A 50 -1.10 -10.91 -9.50
N MET A 51 -0.93 -10.50 -8.25
CA MET A 51 -1.86 -9.61 -7.54
C MET A 51 -1.39 -8.16 -7.69
N ARG A 52 -2.36 -7.28 -7.89
CA ARG A 52 -2.19 -5.84 -7.92
C ARG A 52 -3.00 -5.22 -6.80
N VAL A 53 -2.44 -4.19 -6.17
CA VAL A 53 -3.10 -3.43 -5.10
C VAL A 53 -3.14 -1.97 -5.53
N LYS A 54 -4.17 -1.24 -5.10
CA LYS A 54 -4.20 0.21 -5.31
C LYS A 54 -3.19 0.87 -4.38
N VAL A 55 -2.46 1.84 -4.91
CA VAL A 55 -1.49 2.62 -4.11
C VAL A 55 -2.19 3.34 -2.95
N ALA A 56 -3.39 3.87 -3.20
CA ALA A 56 -4.19 4.56 -2.20
C ALA A 56 -4.58 3.65 -1.02
N ASP A 57 -5.00 2.41 -1.30
CA ASP A 57 -5.40 1.46 -0.26
C ASP A 57 -4.20 1.02 0.59
N VAL A 58 -3.03 0.83 -0.03
CA VAL A 58 -1.78 0.56 0.69
C VAL A 58 -1.43 1.72 1.62
N ASN A 59 -1.60 2.96 1.18
CA ASN A 59 -1.34 4.14 2.02
C ASN A 59 -2.36 4.29 3.15
N ALA A 60 -3.63 3.93 2.89
CA ALA A 60 -4.70 3.98 3.89
C ALA A 60 -4.50 2.96 5.03
N LEU A 61 -3.72 1.90 4.82
CA LEU A 61 -3.29 1.00 5.90
C LEU A 61 -2.36 1.68 6.91
N LEU A 62 -1.62 2.71 6.48
CA LEU A 62 -0.68 3.41 7.34
C LEU A 62 -1.44 4.42 8.20
N ARG A 63 -1.38 4.21 9.52
CA ARG A 63 -1.99 5.11 10.48
C ARG A 63 -0.91 5.96 11.15
N PRO A 64 -1.15 7.26 11.37
CA PRO A 64 -0.21 8.09 12.11
C PRO A 64 -0.09 7.57 13.55
N VAL A 65 1.14 7.45 14.03
CA VAL A 65 1.40 7.21 15.46
C VAL A 65 1.37 8.58 16.14
N ILE A 66 0.37 8.83 16.99
CA ILE A 66 0.30 10.05 17.81
C ILE A 66 1.21 9.84 19.03
N PRO A 67 2.26 10.65 19.22
CA PRO A 67 3.09 10.58 20.43
C PRO A 67 2.27 10.91 21.67
N VAL A 68 2.36 10.06 22.70
CA VAL A 68 1.60 10.15 23.95
C VAL A 68 1.80 11.50 24.68
N GLU A 69 2.95 12.14 24.49
CA GLU A 69 3.30 13.41 25.17
C GLU A 69 2.39 14.58 24.79
N ILE A 70 1.70 14.54 23.63
CA ILE A 70 0.81 15.62 23.19
C ILE A 70 -0.61 15.46 23.76
N GLN A 71 -0.94 14.32 24.39
CA GLN A 71 -2.27 14.08 24.96
C GLN A 71 -2.53 14.81 26.29
N ALA A 72 -1.49 15.36 26.95
CA ALA A 72 -1.62 16.00 28.25
C ALA A 72 -1.99 17.50 28.21
N ALA A 73 -2.30 18.07 27.03
CA ALA A 73 -2.55 19.51 26.85
C ALA A 73 -3.96 19.88 26.35
N ARG A 74 -4.98 19.05 26.61
CA ARG A 74 -6.39 19.40 26.34
C ARG A 74 -7.20 19.47 27.63
#